data_AF-A0A973I776-F1
#
_entry.id   AF-A0A973I776-F1
#
_cell.length_a   1.000
_cell.length_b   1.000
_cell.length_c   1.000
_cell.angle_alpha   90.00
_cell.angle_beta   90.00
_cell.angle_gamma   90.00
#
_symmetry.space_group_name_H-M   'P 1'
#
loop_
_entity.id
_entity.type
_entity.pdbx_description
1 polymer ?
#
loop_
_entity_poly.entity_id
_entity_poly.type
_entity_poly.pdbx_seq_one_letter_code
_entity_poly.pdbx_strand_id
1 'polypeptide(L)'
;MLNSLVTKLIGLFITLMIIILMVFTWYVSKSSLQNQLQMTQALHQDLAKNMIKENHLLRDGKIDPSVLEHVFHSMMLLGPAFEIYVVDLTGKILAFSAVEGKVKRKVVNLTPIKSFLNQHKKWPLLGDDPRHQSRQKIFSAAKIYQVNKANADDK
;
A
#
# COMPACT_ATOMS: atom_id res chain seq x y z
N MET A 1 5.28 -61.25 -12.44
CA MET A 1 4.66 -61.17 -11.09
C MET A 1 5.56 -60.28 -10.24
N LEU A 2 5.12 -59.07 -9.86
CA LEU A 2 5.94 -58.24 -8.97
C LEU A 2 6.02 -58.92 -7.59
N ASN A 3 7.24 -59.14 -7.10
CA ASN A 3 7.48 -59.73 -5.79
C ASN A 3 6.85 -58.85 -4.70
N SER A 4 6.24 -59.45 -3.68
CA SER A 4 5.57 -58.75 -2.56
C SER A 4 6.45 -57.66 -1.91
N LEU A 5 7.76 -57.86 -1.89
CA LEU A 5 8.76 -56.88 -1.43
C LEU A 5 8.79 -55.60 -2.29
N VAL A 6 8.75 -55.74 -3.62
CA VAL A 6 8.78 -54.60 -4.55
C VAL A 6 7.50 -53.78 -4.41
N THR A 7 6.33 -54.42 -4.28
CA THR A 7 5.06 -53.73 -4.10
C THR A 7 5.02 -52.95 -2.77
N LYS A 8 5.56 -53.52 -1.68
CA LYS A 8 5.66 -52.82 -0.39
C LYS A 8 6.60 -51.61 -0.45
N LEU A 9 7.72 -51.74 -1.16
CA LEU A 9 8.69 -50.65 -1.31
C LEU A 9 8.14 -49.49 -2.15
N ILE A 10 7.44 -49.80 -3.24
CA ILE A 10 6.75 -48.81 -4.08
C ILE A 10 5.66 -48.10 -3.28
N GLY A 11 4.85 -48.85 -2.51
CA GLY A 11 3.83 -48.27 -1.64
C GLY A 11 4.42 -47.27 -0.65
N LEU A 12 5.49 -47.66 0.05
CA LEU A 12 6.20 -46.79 0.99
C LEU A 12 6.73 -45.51 0.32
N PHE A 13 7.33 -45.63 -0.87
CA PHE A 13 7.85 -44.50 -1.63
C PHE A 13 6.75 -43.53 -2.06
N ILE A 14 5.62 -44.06 -2.56
CA ILE A 14 4.45 -43.25 -2.95
C ILE A 14 3.88 -42.52 -1.73
N THR A 15 3.73 -43.21 -0.59
CA THR A 15 3.24 -42.59 0.64
C THR A 15 4.18 -41.46 1.10
N LEU A 16 5.50 -41.68 1.05
CA LEU A 16 6.49 -40.66 1.40
C LEU A 16 6.40 -39.44 0.45
N MET A 17 6.27 -39.67 -0.85
CA MET A 17 6.09 -38.60 -1.85
C MET A 17 4.84 -37.77 -1.59
N ILE A 18 3.72 -38.42 -1.27
CA ILE A 18 2.47 -37.74 -0.94
C ILE A 18 2.62 -36.87 0.31
N ILE A 19 3.28 -37.38 1.36
CA ILE A 19 3.53 -36.62 2.60
C ILE A 19 4.38 -35.38 2.30
N ILE A 20 5.46 -35.51 1.53
CA ILE A 20 6.31 -34.39 1.14
C ILE A 20 5.50 -33.34 0.37
N LEU A 21 4.66 -33.77 -0.57
CA LEU A 21 3.83 -32.86 -1.37
C LEU A 21 2.80 -32.11 -0.52
N MET A 22 2.19 -32.78 0.47
CA MET A 22 1.29 -32.13 1.43
C MET A 22 2.01 -31.09 2.29
N VAL A 23 3.19 -31.43 2.82
CA VAL A 23 3.98 -30.51 3.64
C VAL A 23 4.43 -29.29 2.82
N PHE A 24 4.87 -29.51 1.59
CA PHE A 24 5.28 -28.44 0.68
C PHE A 24 4.14 -27.48 0.34
N THR A 25 2.99 -28.02 -0.06
CA THR A 25 1.82 -27.20 -0.40
C THR A 25 1.27 -26.44 0.81
N TRP A 26 1.30 -27.05 2.00
CA TRP A 26 0.94 -26.39 3.25
C TRP A 26 1.88 -25.21 3.58
N TYR A 27 3.19 -25.40 3.42
CA TYR A 27 4.19 -24.37 3.64
C TYR A 27 4.03 -23.19 2.67
N VAL A 28 3.83 -23.46 1.38
CA VAL A 28 3.62 -22.42 0.36
C VAL A 28 2.32 -21.65 0.60
N SER A 29 1.24 -22.35 0.96
CA SER A 29 -0.08 -21.72 1.21
C SER A 29 -0.07 -20.75 2.39
N LYS A 30 0.72 -21.04 3.43
CA LYS A 30 0.90 -20.13 4.58
C LYS A 30 1.59 -18.80 4.23
N SER A 31 2.24 -18.71 3.06
CA SER A 31 3.18 -17.63 2.70
C SER A 31 2.61 -16.56 1.74
N SER A 32 1.29 -16.52 1.54
CA SER A 32 0.71 -15.79 0.40
C SER A 32 0.39 -14.31 0.69
N LEU A 33 -0.61 -14.02 1.52
CA LEU A 33 -1.22 -12.68 1.50
C LEU A 33 -0.40 -11.60 2.22
N GLN A 34 0.10 -11.88 3.43
CA GLN A 34 0.85 -10.87 4.20
C GLN A 34 2.17 -10.51 3.50
N ASN A 35 2.85 -11.49 2.92
CA ASN A 35 4.08 -11.28 2.17
C ASN A 35 3.82 -10.43 0.92
N GLN A 36 2.73 -10.70 0.18
CA GLN A 36 2.33 -9.87 -0.96
C GLN A 36 2.07 -8.42 -0.56
N LEU A 37 1.37 -8.19 0.56
CA LEU A 37 1.11 -6.84 1.06
C LEU A 37 2.40 -6.13 1.48
N GLN A 38 3.32 -6.84 2.16
CA GLN A 38 4.63 -6.29 2.52
C GLN A 38 5.44 -5.89 1.30
N MET A 39 5.58 -6.78 0.32
CA MET A 39 6.34 -6.52 -0.90
C MET A 39 5.73 -5.36 -1.69
N THR A 40 4.41 -5.35 -1.86
CA THR A 40 3.69 -4.27 -2.55
C THR A 40 3.89 -2.94 -1.83
N GLN A 41 3.76 -2.90 -0.50
CA GLN A 41 3.91 -1.66 0.25
C GLN A 41 5.36 -1.15 0.24
N ALA A 42 6.34 -2.06 0.31
CA ALA A 42 7.75 -1.70 0.19
C ALA A 42 8.09 -1.13 -1.20
N LEU A 43 7.55 -1.74 -2.26
CA LEU A 43 7.72 -1.26 -3.64
C LEU A 43 7.15 0.15 -3.82
N HIS A 44 6.00 0.44 -3.21
CA HIS A 44 5.32 1.73 -3.33
C HIS A 44 5.64 2.71 -2.20
N GLN A 45 6.63 2.44 -1.35
CA GLN A 45 6.87 3.26 -0.15
C GLN A 45 7.14 4.74 -0.49
N ASP A 46 7.86 5.00 -1.57
CA ASP A 46 8.25 6.36 -1.99
C ASP A 46 7.23 7.02 -2.93
N LEU A 47 6.12 6.36 -3.24
CA LEU A 47 5.13 6.86 -4.21
C LEU A 47 4.59 8.25 -3.82
N ALA A 48 4.12 8.41 -2.58
CA ALA A 48 3.59 9.69 -2.10
C ALA A 48 4.68 10.77 -2.04
N LYS A 49 5.92 10.39 -1.71
CA LYS A 49 7.05 11.32 -1.63
C LYS A 49 7.43 11.85 -3.01
N ASN A 50 7.51 10.97 -4.01
CA ASN A 50 7.83 11.34 -5.38
C ASN A 50 6.73 12.21 -5.99
N MET A 51 5.46 11.93 -5.67
CA MET A 51 4.31 12.73 -6.11
C MET A 51 4.39 14.20 -5.67
N ILE A 52 4.80 14.47 -4.42
CA ILE A 52 4.94 15.83 -3.89
C ILE A 52 6.17 16.54 -4.46
N LYS A 53 7.25 15.79 -4.75
CA LYS A 53 8.50 16.40 -5.26
C LYS A 53 8.32 16.98 -6.67
N GLU A 54 7.52 16.33 -7.50
CA GLU A 54 7.32 16.71 -8.90
C GLU A 54 6.25 17.78 -9.08
N ASN A 55 5.35 17.94 -8.10
CA ASN A 55 4.19 18.81 -8.20
C ASN A 55 4.18 19.80 -7.04
N HIS A 56 4.14 21.09 -7.34
CA HIS A 56 3.91 22.14 -6.34
C HIS A 56 2.46 22.09 -5.82
N LEU A 57 2.11 21.03 -5.09
CA LEU A 57 0.75 20.71 -4.62
C LEU A 57 0.18 21.76 -3.65
N LEU A 58 1.04 22.61 -3.08
CA LEU A 58 0.64 23.71 -2.21
C LEU A 58 1.00 25.04 -2.86
N ARG A 59 -0.01 25.91 -2.98
CA ARG A 59 0.15 27.32 -3.33
C ARG A 59 -0.42 28.15 -2.18
N ASP A 60 0.41 29.03 -1.62
CA ASP A 60 0.06 29.90 -0.49
C ASP A 60 -0.53 29.18 0.74
N GLY A 61 -0.05 27.96 1.00
CA GLY A 61 -0.48 27.19 2.16
C GLY A 61 -1.85 26.53 2.06
N LYS A 62 -2.52 26.68 0.92
CA LYS A 62 -3.76 25.98 0.61
C LYS A 62 -3.49 24.93 -0.45
N ILE A 63 -4.24 23.84 -0.36
CA ILE A 63 -4.27 22.81 -1.40
C ILE A 63 -4.97 23.45 -2.59
N ASP A 64 -4.29 23.56 -3.72
CA ASP A 64 -4.91 24.04 -4.97
C ASP A 64 -5.69 22.88 -5.60
N PRO A 65 -7.03 22.93 -5.63
CA PRO A 65 -7.83 21.84 -6.18
C PRO A 65 -7.53 21.57 -7.66
N SER A 66 -7.11 22.58 -8.41
CA SER A 66 -6.83 22.47 -9.85
C SER A 66 -5.50 21.73 -10.11
N VAL A 67 -4.46 22.02 -9.33
CA VAL A 67 -3.18 21.27 -9.38
C VAL A 67 -3.41 19.85 -8.92
N LEU A 68 -4.23 19.68 -7.88
CA LEU A 68 -4.56 18.37 -7.37
C LEU A 68 -5.31 17.53 -8.41
N GLU A 69 -6.30 18.11 -9.08
CA GLU A 69 -7.04 17.47 -10.17
C GLU A 69 -6.13 17.09 -11.35
N HIS A 70 -5.20 17.96 -11.74
CA HIS A 70 -4.23 17.66 -12.80
C HIS A 70 -3.29 16.50 -12.43
N VAL A 71 -2.72 16.51 -11.22
CA VAL A 71 -1.88 15.40 -10.73
C VAL A 71 -2.68 14.11 -10.68
N PHE A 72 -3.93 14.18 -10.23
CA PHE A 72 -4.84 13.05 -10.16
C PHE A 72 -5.18 12.51 -11.56
N HIS A 73 -5.42 13.39 -12.54
CA HIS A 73 -5.73 13.00 -13.91
C HIS A 73 -4.52 12.40 -14.64
N SER A 74 -3.34 12.99 -14.49
CA SER A 74 -2.10 12.44 -15.05
C SER A 74 -1.76 11.08 -14.45
N MET A 75 -2.06 10.85 -13.17
CA MET A 75 -1.88 9.54 -12.53
C MET A 75 -3.01 8.55 -12.84
N MET A 76 -4.21 8.98 -13.24
CA MET A 76 -5.25 8.09 -13.75
C MET A 76 -4.82 7.37 -15.04
N LEU A 77 -3.85 7.92 -15.80
CA LEU A 77 -3.23 7.25 -16.96
C LEU A 77 -2.34 6.05 -16.55
N LEU A 78 -1.82 6.02 -15.31
CA LEU A 78 -1.08 4.88 -14.76
C LEU A 78 -2.01 3.74 -14.28
N GLY A 79 -3.33 3.95 -14.34
CA GLY A 79 -4.37 2.95 -14.09
C GLY A 79 -5.26 3.24 -12.87
N PRO A 80 -6.44 2.60 -12.79
CA PRO A 80 -7.47 2.84 -11.74
C PRO A 80 -7.08 2.39 -10.32
N ALA A 81 -5.84 1.96 -10.10
CA ALA A 81 -5.39 1.33 -8.86
C ALA A 81 -4.99 2.32 -7.77
N PHE A 82 -4.69 3.58 -8.11
CA PHE A 82 -4.18 4.55 -7.15
C PHE A 82 -5.29 5.47 -6.63
N GLU A 83 -5.40 5.52 -5.30
CA GLU A 83 -6.34 6.38 -4.60
C GLU A 83 -5.56 7.35 -3.73
N ILE A 84 -5.74 8.65 -4.00
CA ILE A 84 -4.95 9.70 -3.36
C ILE A 84 -5.86 10.53 -2.48
N TYR A 85 -5.36 10.84 -1.29
CA TYR A 85 -6.08 11.58 -0.26
C TYR A 85 -5.13 12.61 0.35
N VAL A 86 -5.63 13.82 0.56
CA VAL A 86 -4.95 14.82 1.38
C VAL A 86 -5.66 14.89 2.72
N VAL A 87 -4.89 14.78 3.80
CA VAL A 87 -5.41 14.81 5.16
C VAL A 87 -4.73 15.91 5.96
N ASP A 88 -5.46 16.50 6.90
CA ASP A 88 -4.89 17.45 7.84
C ASP A 88 -4.17 16.75 9.01
N LEU A 89 -3.62 17.55 9.92
CA LEU A 89 -2.90 17.07 11.11
C LEU A 89 -3.81 16.38 12.15
N THR A 90 -5.13 16.42 11.97
CA THR A 90 -6.13 15.71 12.80
C THR A 90 -6.62 14.43 12.12
N GLY A 91 -6.23 14.19 10.86
CA GLY A 91 -6.65 13.05 10.05
C GLY A 91 -7.92 13.30 9.25
N LYS A 92 -8.45 14.53 9.23
CA LYS A 92 -9.61 14.88 8.40
C LYS A 92 -9.19 14.88 6.93
N ILE A 93 -9.99 14.26 6.09
CA ILE A 93 -9.78 14.24 4.64
C ILE A 93 -10.21 15.60 4.08
N LEU A 94 -9.25 16.30 3.47
CA LEU A 94 -9.43 17.62 2.87
C LEU A 94 -9.75 17.53 1.38
N ALA A 95 -9.12 16.58 0.66
CA ALA A 95 -9.30 16.40 -0.76
C ALA A 95 -8.97 14.95 -1.18
N PHE A 96 -9.52 14.49 -2.32
CA PHE A 96 -9.33 13.10 -2.78
C PHE A 96 -9.53 12.91 -4.30
N SER A 97 -8.86 11.89 -4.86
CA SER A 97 -8.89 11.53 -6.29
C SER A 97 -9.93 10.44 -6.62
N ALA A 98 -11.18 10.62 -6.20
CA ALA A 98 -12.21 9.60 -6.36
C ALA A 98 -13.49 10.20 -6.95
N VAL A 99 -14.18 9.39 -7.75
CA VAL A 99 -15.56 9.68 -8.18
C VAL A 99 -16.38 10.00 -6.94
N GLU A 100 -17.19 11.07 -7.04
CA GLU A 100 -18.04 11.54 -5.96
C GLU A 100 -18.89 10.38 -5.39
N GLY A 101 -19.05 10.35 -4.06
CA GLY A 101 -19.77 9.29 -3.35
C GLY A 101 -19.00 7.99 -3.07
N LYS A 102 -17.75 7.84 -3.55
CA LYS A 102 -16.92 6.64 -3.23
C LYS A 102 -16.25 6.72 -1.86
N VAL A 103 -15.97 7.92 -1.36
CA VAL A 103 -15.34 8.14 -0.05
C VAL A 103 -16.41 8.10 1.04
N LYS A 104 -16.27 7.16 1.98
CA LYS A 104 -17.23 6.90 3.06
C LYS A 104 -16.78 7.42 4.42
N ARG A 105 -15.48 7.68 4.60
CA ARG A 105 -14.90 8.23 5.83
C ARG A 105 -14.58 9.71 5.67
N LYS A 106 -14.79 10.48 6.73
CA LYS A 106 -14.37 11.90 6.80
C LYS A 106 -13.02 12.07 7.49
N VAL A 107 -12.61 11.08 8.29
CA VAL A 107 -11.40 11.10 9.12
C VAL A 107 -10.72 9.73 9.02
N VAL A 108 -9.40 9.71 9.04
CA VAL A 108 -8.57 8.50 9.11
C VAL A 108 -7.67 8.53 10.34
N ASN A 109 -7.34 7.35 10.87
CA ASN A 109 -6.40 7.23 11.97
C ASN A 109 -4.97 7.59 11.53
N LEU A 110 -4.37 8.59 12.20
CA LEU A 110 -3.00 9.03 11.92
C LEU A 110 -1.92 8.14 12.52
N THR A 111 -2.21 7.25 13.46
CA THR A 111 -1.22 6.37 14.11
C THR A 111 -0.41 5.52 13.11
N PRO A 112 -1.04 4.78 12.17
CA PRO A 112 -0.28 4.03 11.16
C PRO A 112 0.50 4.96 10.23
N ILE A 113 -0.05 6.12 9.88
CA ILE A 113 0.60 7.11 9.00
C ILE A 113 1.85 7.70 9.66
N LYS A 114 1.77 8.07 10.94
CA LYS A 114 2.92 8.54 11.72
C LYS A 114 3.99 7.46 11.84
N SER A 115 3.58 6.21 12.04
CA SER A 115 4.51 5.07 12.09
C SER A 115 5.25 4.87 10.76
N PHE A 116 4.53 4.98 9.64
CA PHE A 116 5.09 4.93 8.29
C PHE A 116 6.11 6.06 8.07
N LEU A 117 5.73 7.30 8.38
CA LEU A 117 6.58 8.49 8.19
C LEU A 117 7.84 8.47 9.06
N ASN A 118 7.76 7.84 10.23
CA ASN A 118 8.90 7.65 11.13
C ASN A 118 9.74 6.40 10.76
N GLN A 119 9.53 5.81 9.58
CA GLN A 119 10.27 4.65 9.07
C GLN A 119 10.29 3.44 10.03
N HIS A 120 9.21 3.24 10.79
CA HIS A 120 9.10 2.08 11.67
C HIS A 120 8.88 0.81 10.84
N LYS A 121 9.84 -0.13 10.91
CA LYS A 121 9.99 -1.25 9.96
C LYS A 121 9.09 -2.47 10.18
N LYS A 122 7.92 -2.33 10.81
CA LYS A 122 6.96 -3.45 10.94
C LYS A 122 5.96 -3.41 9.78
N TRP A 123 6.35 -3.98 8.64
CA TRP A 123 5.50 -4.12 7.47
C TRP A 123 4.62 -5.38 7.56
N PRO A 124 3.41 -5.39 6.96
CA PRO A 124 2.78 -4.27 6.29
C PRO A 124 2.10 -3.35 7.32
N LEU A 125 2.14 -2.04 7.08
CA LEU A 125 1.38 -1.06 7.84
C LEU A 125 0.03 -0.87 7.18
N LEU A 126 -1.03 -1.25 7.90
CA LEU A 126 -2.40 -1.07 7.44
C LEU A 126 -2.97 0.24 8.00
N GLY A 127 -3.56 1.04 7.12
CA GLY A 127 -4.25 2.28 7.44
C GLY A 127 -5.71 2.20 7.04
N ASP A 128 -6.53 3.10 7.57
CA ASP A 128 -7.94 3.19 7.23
C ASP A 128 -8.15 3.43 5.73
N ASP A 129 -8.93 2.58 5.07
CA ASP A 129 -9.40 2.79 3.71
C ASP A 129 -10.55 3.83 3.65
N PRO A 130 -10.36 5.02 3.07
CA PRO A 130 -11.42 6.03 3.05
C PRO A 130 -12.70 5.61 2.32
N ARG A 131 -12.65 4.60 1.43
CA ARG A 131 -13.81 4.08 0.69
C ARG A 131 -14.62 3.02 1.44
N HIS A 132 -14.19 2.63 2.64
CA HIS A 132 -14.86 1.63 3.47
C HIS A 132 -14.96 2.11 4.92
N GLN A 133 -16.01 1.72 5.64
CA GLN A 133 -16.19 2.18 7.03
C GLN A 133 -15.28 1.46 8.04
N SER A 134 -14.90 0.21 7.76
CA SER A 134 -14.13 -0.65 8.67
C SER A 134 -12.87 -1.28 8.05
N ARG A 135 -12.64 -1.14 6.73
CA ARG A 135 -11.53 -1.85 6.06
C ARG A 135 -10.23 -1.06 6.26
N GLN A 136 -9.14 -1.79 6.36
CA GLN A 136 -7.80 -1.23 6.31
C GLN A 136 -7.04 -1.81 5.12
N LYS A 137 -6.08 -1.03 4.61
CA LYS A 137 -5.25 -1.39 3.46
C LYS A 137 -3.84 -0.83 3.60
N ILE A 138 -2.91 -1.39 2.82
CA ILE A 138 -1.57 -0.81 2.67
C ILE A 138 -1.67 0.57 2.02
N PHE A 139 -0.70 1.43 2.34
CA PHE A 139 -0.65 2.81 1.85
C PHE A 139 0.80 3.30 1.76
N SER A 140 0.98 4.41 1.05
CA SER A 140 2.19 5.25 1.09
C SER A 140 1.79 6.64 1.58
N ALA A 141 2.66 7.30 2.34
CA ALA A 141 2.40 8.63 2.88
C ALA A 141 3.66 9.50 2.84
N ALA A 142 3.46 10.80 2.65
CA ALA A 142 4.51 11.79 2.73
C ALA A 142 3.97 13.09 3.36
N LYS A 143 4.85 13.81 4.05
CA LYS A 143 4.51 15.11 4.64
C LYS A 143 4.51 16.17 3.55
N ILE A 144 3.46 16.98 3.51
CA ILE A 144 3.38 18.14 2.63
C ILE A 144 3.83 19.36 3.44
N TYR A 145 4.86 20.06 2.97
CA TYR A 145 5.38 21.29 3.59
C TYR A 145 5.05 22.48 2.69
N GLN A 146 4.70 23.61 3.30
CA GLN A 146 4.63 24.86 2.54
C GLN A 146 6.00 25.20 1.98
N VAL A 147 6.09 25.42 0.67
CA VAL A 147 7.28 26.03 0.07
C VAL A 147 7.29 27.49 0.49
N ASN A 148 8.09 27.83 1.49
CA ASN A 148 8.29 29.22 1.88
C ASN A 148 9.11 29.89 0.78
N LYS A 149 8.59 30.97 0.18
CA LYS A 149 9.19 31.72 -0.95
C LYS A 149 10.50 32.46 -0.58
N ALA A 150 11.12 32.15 0.56
CA ALA A 150 12.24 32.90 1.12
C ALA A 150 13.64 32.36 0.76
N ASN A 151 13.76 31.21 0.09
CA ASN A 151 15.07 30.59 -0.21
C ASN A 151 15.34 30.41 -1.72
N ALA A 152 14.66 31.17 -2.60
CA ALA A 152 14.85 31.07 -4.05
C ALA A 152 15.81 32.12 -4.64
N ASP A 153 16.32 33.06 -3.83
CA ASP A 153 17.24 34.13 -4.28
C ASP A 153 18.70 33.93 -3.80
N ASP A 154 19.07 32.73 -3.35
CA ASP A 154 20.47 32.42 -3.02
C ASP A 154 20.91 31.11 -3.71
N LYS A 155 21.00 31.16 -5.04
CA LYS A 155 21.91 30.32 -5.84
C LYS A 155 22.13 30.85 -7.25
#